data_AF-E8X563-F1
#
_entry.id   AF-E8X563-F1
#
_cell.length_a   1.000
_cell.length_b   1.000
_cell.length_c   1.000
_cell.angle_alpha   90.00
_cell.angle_beta   90.00
_cell.angle_gamma   90.00
#
_symmetry.space_group_name_H-M   'P 1'
#
loop_
_entity.id
_entity.type
_entity.pdbx_description
1 polymer ?
#
loop_
_entity_poly.entity_id
_entity_poly.type
_entity_poly.pdbx_seq_one_letter_code
_entity_poly.pdbx_strand_id
1 'polypeptide(L)'
;MATATPNTPSQRTVVLLRPNEKKRLLKLAREEKVSSSEILRRSLNAYQSGSSDSEEHQLKKLFAEMNAALDDALISTRNARVEIAEDLAQMRQRREQRA
;
A
#
# COMPACT_ATOMS: atom_id res chain seq x y z
N MET A 1 13.69 -31.39 8.82
CA MET A 1 12.33 -31.82 9.23
C MET A 1 11.34 -31.17 8.28
N ALA A 2 10.60 -31.95 7.50
CA ALA A 2 9.61 -31.43 6.56
C ALA A 2 8.35 -31.04 7.33
N THR A 3 8.02 -29.75 7.37
CA THR A 3 6.79 -29.25 7.98
C THR A 3 5.61 -29.57 7.08
N ALA A 4 4.81 -30.56 7.48
CA ALA A 4 3.55 -30.89 6.83
C ALA A 4 2.58 -29.71 6.99
N THR A 5 2.19 -29.09 5.88
CA THR A 5 1.13 -28.07 5.83
C THR A 5 -0.20 -28.73 6.26
N PRO A 6 -0.97 -28.12 7.17
CA PRO A 6 -2.23 -28.70 7.62
C PRO A 6 -3.21 -28.84 6.46
N ASN A 7 -3.54 -30.09 6.13
CA ASN A 7 -4.51 -30.46 5.11
C ASN A 7 -5.92 -30.12 5.63
N THR A 8 -6.34 -28.87 5.44
CA THR A 8 -7.72 -28.46 5.73
C THR A 8 -8.66 -29.16 4.74
N PRO A 9 -9.75 -29.79 5.20
CA PRO A 9 -10.69 -30.43 4.30
C PRO A 9 -11.24 -29.39 3.32
N SER A 10 -11.05 -29.64 2.02
CA SER A 10 -11.57 -28.80 0.93
C SER A 10 -13.09 -28.72 1.04
N GLN A 11 -13.60 -27.67 1.68
CA GLN A 11 -15.04 -27.44 1.79
C GLN A 11 -15.59 -27.16 0.39
N ARG A 12 -16.31 -28.13 -0.16
CA ARG A 12 -16.90 -28.03 -1.49
C ARG A 12 -18.10 -27.10 -1.44
N THR A 13 -17.98 -25.94 -2.07
CA THR A 13 -19.09 -25.01 -2.25
C THR A 13 -19.73 -25.25 -3.61
N VAL A 14 -21.03 -25.56 -3.62
CA VAL A 14 -21.80 -25.73 -4.85
C VAL A 14 -22.52 -24.43 -5.15
N VAL A 15 -22.34 -23.90 -6.36
CA VAL A 15 -22.97 -22.65 -6.81
C VAL A 15 -23.79 -22.92 -8.06
N LEU A 16 -25.02 -22.40 -8.08
CA LEU A 16 -25.89 -22.44 -9.24
C LEU A 16 -25.60 -21.25 -10.13
N LEU A 17 -25.26 -21.52 -11.39
CA LEU A 17 -25.00 -20.50 -12.41
C LEU A 17 -26.07 -20.55 -13.48
N ARG A 18 -26.42 -19.38 -14.03
CA ARG A 18 -27.24 -19.33 -15.23
C ARG A 18 -26.47 -19.95 -16.41
N PRO A 19 -27.15 -20.52 -17.42
CA PRO A 19 -26.48 -21.14 -18.57
C PRO A 19 -25.48 -20.22 -19.28
N ASN A 20 -25.78 -18.93 -19.38
CA ASN A 20 -24.90 -17.93 -20.00
C ASN A 20 -23.62 -17.67 -19.19
N GLU A 21 -23.73 -17.62 -17.86
CA GLU A 21 -22.59 -17.43 -16.96
C GLU A 21 -21.67 -18.65 -16.98
N LYS A 22 -22.25 -19.85 -16.95
CA LYS A 22 -21.50 -21.11 -17.09
C LYS A 22 -20.71 -21.16 -18.40
N LYS A 23 -21.32 -20.74 -19.52
CA LYS A 23 -20.63 -20.67 -20.82
C LYS A 23 -19.44 -19.69 -20.78
N ARG A 24 -19.62 -18.51 -20.19
CA ARG A 24 -18.54 -17.51 -20.02
C ARG A 24 -17.40 -18.05 -19.16
N LEU A 25 -17.71 -18.66 -18.02
CA LEU A 25 -16.70 -19.25 -17.13
C LEU A 25 -15.91 -20.36 -17.82
N LEU A 26 -16.57 -21.23 -18.59
CA LEU A 26 -15.90 -22.28 -19.35
C LEU A 26 -15.03 -21.72 -20.48
N LYS A 27 -15.44 -20.62 -21.12
CA LYS A 27 -14.64 -19.95 -22.14
C LYS A 27 -13.34 -19.40 -21.53
N LEU A 28 -13.43 -18.66 -20.42
CA LEU A 28 -12.28 -18.14 -19.69
C LEU A 28 -11.33 -19.23 -19.23
N ALA A 29 -11.87 -20.31 -18.65
CA ALA A 29 -11.10 -21.46 -18.21
C ALA A 29 -10.29 -22.11 -19.36
N ARG A 30 -10.87 -22.18 -20.57
CA ARG A 30 -10.16 -22.68 -21.75
C ARG A 30 -9.07 -21.73 -22.24
N GLU A 31 -9.34 -20.42 -22.25
CA GLU A 31 -8.38 -19.39 -22.66
C GLU A 31 -7.13 -19.41 -21.76
N GLU A 32 -7.33 -19.53 -20.45
CA GLU A 32 -6.24 -19.59 -19.46
C GLU A 32 -5.68 -21.01 -19.24
N LYS A 33 -6.22 -22.03 -19.93
CA LYS A 33 -5.82 -23.45 -19.80
C LYS A 33 -5.87 -23.98 -18.36
N VAL A 34 -6.86 -23.56 -17.59
CA VAL A 34 -7.07 -23.99 -16.19
C VAL A 34 -8.51 -24.48 -15.98
N SER A 35 -8.78 -25.12 -14.84
CA SER A 35 -10.14 -25.54 -14.51
C SER A 35 -11.04 -24.36 -14.14
N SER A 36 -12.34 -24.45 -14.39
CA SER A 36 -13.31 -23.42 -13.99
C SER A 36 -13.31 -23.17 -12.48
N SER A 37 -13.13 -24.20 -11.67
CA SER A 37 -13.01 -24.05 -10.21
C SER A 37 -11.76 -23.27 -9.81
N GLU A 38 -10.68 -23.41 -10.57
CA GLU A 38 -9.44 -22.68 -10.32
C GLU A 38 -9.56 -21.20 -10.68
N ILE A 39 -10.23 -20.87 -11.79
CA ILE A 39 -10.59 -19.48 -12.12
C ILE A 39 -11.38 -18.85 -10.97
N LEU A 40 -12.38 -19.56 -10.44
CA LEU A 40 -13.20 -19.07 -9.34
C LEU A 40 -12.39 -18.88 -8.06
N ARG A 41 -11.49 -19.81 -7.71
CA ARG A 41 -10.60 -19.66 -6.55
C ARG A 41 -9.67 -18.46 -6.68
N ARG A 42 -9.04 -18.29 -7.84
CA ARG A 42 -8.17 -17.14 -8.12
C ARG A 42 -8.94 -15.83 -8.05
N SER A 43 -10.14 -15.81 -8.62
CA SER A 43 -11.00 -14.63 -8.59
C SER A 43 -11.40 -14.29 -7.16
N LEU A 44 -11.86 -15.27 -6.38
CA LEU A 44 -12.22 -15.07 -4.97
C LEU A 44 -11.04 -14.58 -4.13
N ASN A 45 -9.87 -15.17 -4.31
CA ASN A 45 -8.66 -14.72 -3.63
C ASN A 45 -8.32 -13.28 -4.03
N ALA A 46 -8.37 -12.92 -5.31
CA ALA A 46 -8.11 -11.55 -5.77
C ALA A 46 -9.11 -10.53 -5.19
N TYR A 47 -10.40 -10.88 -5.13
CA TYR A 47 -11.42 -10.03 -4.49
C TYR A 47 -11.22 -9.91 -2.98
N GLN A 48 -10.81 -10.99 -2.30
CA GLN A 48 -10.51 -10.97 -0.86
C GLN A 48 -9.23 -10.17 -0.55
N SER A 49 -8.19 -10.30 -1.38
CA SER A 49 -6.96 -9.52 -1.25
C SER A 49 -7.22 -8.03 -1.51
N GLY A 50 -8.02 -7.69 -2.53
CA GLY A 50 -8.40 -6.32 -2.84
C GLY A 50 -9.44 -5.70 -1.88
N SER A 51 -10.03 -6.48 -0.98
CA SER A 51 -10.89 -6.01 0.11
C SER A 51 -10.21 -6.13 1.47
N SER A 52 -8.89 -6.35 1.49
CA SER A 52 -8.16 -6.33 2.75
C SER A 52 -8.06 -4.88 3.24
N ASP A 53 -8.95 -4.51 4.17
CA ASP A 53 -8.90 -3.25 4.92
C ASP A 53 -7.47 -2.96 5.44
N SER A 54 -6.63 -4.00 5.61
CA SER A 54 -5.23 -3.87 5.98
C SER A 54 -4.35 -3.17 4.95
N GLU A 55 -4.51 -3.42 3.64
CA GLU A 55 -3.69 -2.74 2.63
C GLU A 55 -4.07 -1.27 2.53
N GLU A 56 -5.38 -0.95 2.57
CA GLU A 56 -5.85 0.43 2.58
C GLU A 56 -5.41 1.16 3.85
N HIS A 57 -5.46 0.51 5.02
CA HIS A 57 -4.98 1.07 6.27
C HIS A 57 -3.45 1.27 6.28
N GLN A 58 -2.68 0.34 5.70
CA GLN A 58 -1.23 0.48 5.56
C GLN A 58 -0.88 1.65 4.64
N LEU A 59 -1.56 1.79 3.50
CA LEU A 59 -1.36 2.93 2.60
C LEU A 59 -1.72 4.25 3.29
N LYS A 60 -2.87 4.32 3.98
CA LYS A 60 -3.26 5.52 4.74
C LYS A 60 -2.25 5.87 5.83
N LYS A 61 -1.73 4.86 6.54
CA LYS A 61 -0.68 5.06 7.56
C LYS A 61 0.62 5.58 6.93
N LEU A 62 1.04 5.01 5.81
CA LEU A 62 2.23 5.45 5.08
C LEU A 62 2.10 6.92 4.62
N PHE A 63 0.94 7.30 4.09
CA PHE A 63 0.68 8.69 3.71
C PHE A 63 0.71 9.65 4.90
N ALA A 64 0.15 9.24 6.04
CA ALA A 64 0.20 10.04 7.26
C ALA A 64 1.63 10.24 7.78
N GLU A 65 2.43 9.18 7.79
CA GLU A 65 3.85 9.24 8.19
C GLU A 65 4.67 10.12 7.24
N MET A 66 4.44 9.99 5.93
CA MET A 66 5.13 10.80 4.92
C MET A 66 4.78 12.29 5.05
N ASN A 67 3.51 12.62 5.30
CA ASN A 67 3.09 14.00 5.50
C ASN A 67 3.70 14.59 6.78
N ALA A 68 3.71 13.83 7.88
CA ALA A 68 4.34 14.26 9.12
C ALA A 68 5.84 14.54 8.94
N ALA A 69 6.56 13.63 8.27
CA ALA A 69 7.98 13.83 7.96
C ALA A 69 8.24 15.06 7.08
N LEU A 70 7.32 15.35 6.15
CA LEU A 70 7.42 16.51 5.27
C LEU A 70 7.17 17.82 6.04
N ASP A 71 6.18 17.83 6.94
CA ASP A 71 5.93 18.97 7.83
C ASP A 71 7.13 19.23 8.77
N ASP A 72 7.71 18.19 9.35
CA ASP A 72 8.90 18.30 10.19
C ASP A 72 10.10 18.86 9.42
N ALA A 73 10.33 18.39 8.18
CA ALA A 73 11.37 18.91 7.32
C ALA A 73 11.16 20.38 6.96
N LEU A 74 9.92 20.80 6.72
CA LEU A 74 9.57 22.21 6.45
C LEU A 74 9.83 23.09 7.68
N ILE A 75 9.47 22.63 8.87
CA ILE A 75 9.73 23.36 10.13
C ILE A 75 11.24 23.48 10.36
N SER A 76 11.98 22.38 10.23
CA SER A 76 13.44 22.37 10.36
C SER A 76 14.10 23.35 9.38
N THR A 77 13.65 23.38 8.12
CA THR A 77 14.16 24.31 7.11
C THR A 77 13.87 25.77 7.47
N ARG A 78 12.69 26.07 8.03
CA ARG A 78 12.34 27.42 8.48
C ARG A 78 13.24 27.85 9.65
N ASN A 79 13.44 26.99 10.63
CA ASN A 79 14.29 27.29 11.79
C ASN A 79 15.74 27.54 11.36
N ALA A 80 16.30 26.69 10.50
CA ALA A 80 17.63 26.90 9.94
C ALA A 80 17.77 28.24 9.21
N ARG A 81 16.72 28.68 8.48
CA ARG A 81 16.73 30.01 7.83
C ARG A 81 16.73 31.16 8.82
N VAL A 82 16.00 31.03 9.94
CA VAL A 82 15.98 32.04 11.01
C VAL A 82 17.36 32.14 11.65
N GLU A 83 17.95 31.01 12.02
CA GLU A 83 19.31 30.97 12.60
C GLU A 83 20.35 31.60 11.66
N ILE A 84 20.33 31.26 10.37
CA ILE A 84 21.22 31.86 9.38
C ILE A 84 21.03 33.38 9.30
N ALA A 85 19.79 33.86 9.36
CA ALA A 85 19.50 35.30 9.30
C ALA A 85 20.03 36.03 10.56
N GLU A 86 19.88 35.42 11.74
CA GLU A 86 20.40 35.94 13.00
C GLU A 86 21.94 35.98 13.01
N ASP A 87 22.59 34.91 12.56
CA ASP A 87 24.06 34.85 12.43
C ASP A 87 24.59 35.91 11.46
N LEU A 88 23.91 36.11 10.32
CA LEU A 88 24.25 37.18 9.37
C LEU A 88 24.10 38.57 9.99
N ALA A 89 23.06 38.80 10.79
CA ALA A 89 22.87 40.07 11.49
C ALA A 89 23.96 40.33 12.54
N GLN A 90 24.31 39.32 13.35
CA GLN A 90 25.40 39.42 14.31
C GLN A 90 26.75 39.67 13.63
N MET A 91 27.03 39.00 12.51
CA MET A 91 28.26 39.23 11.73
C MET A 91 28.34 40.66 11.19
N ARG A 92 27.22 41.24 10.75
CA ARG A 92 27.18 42.65 10.31
C ARG A 92 27.47 43.62 11.46
N GLN A 93 26.83 43.43 12.61
CA GLN A 93 27.09 44.25 13.79
C GLN A 93 28.56 44.18 14.26
N ARG A 94 29.16 42.98 14.26
CA ARG A 94 30.60 42.83 14.60
C ARG A 94 31.53 43.51 13.59
N ARG A 95 31.14 43.62 12.32
CA ARG A 95 31.91 44.33 11.30
C ARG A 95 31.79 45.84 11.47
N GLU A 96 30.60 46.34 11.78
CA GLU A 96 30.36 47.77 12.07
C GLU A 96 31.09 48.23 13.34
N GLN A 97 31.22 47.39 14.36
CA GLN A 97 31.99 47.70 15.58
C GLN A 97 33.52 47.66 15.39
N ARG A 98 34.02 47.09 14.29
CA ARG A 98 35.45 46.97 13.99
C ARG A 98 35.94 47.98 12.94
N ALA A 99 35.03 48.69 12.29
CA ALA A 99 35.31 49.79 11.36
C ALA A 99 35.31 51.12 12.12
#